data_AF-A0A9P6QHL7-F1
#
_entry.id   AF-A0A9P6QHL7-F1
#
_cell.length_a   1.000
_cell.length_b   1.000
_cell.length_c   1.000
_cell.angle_alpha   90.00
_cell.angle_beta   90.00
_cell.angle_gamma   90.00
#
_symmetry.space_group_name_H-M   'P 1'
#
loop_
_entity.id
_entity.type
_entity.pdbx_description
1 polymer ?
#
loop_
_entity_poly.entity_id
_entity_poly.type
_entity_poly.pdbx_seq_one_letter_code
_entity_poly.pdbx_strand_id
1 'polypeptide(L)'
;MLRSTFHQLQRAGSSVSFTAARASYSTTIGRKSVEEPSVNYRPGKEGYAPGMPHARGSSAAPMPPPEPRTAEDLPNMSKKHDYKAHGTPKQQYDYEMTKLRHSFQRDHLKDEAHKRSRQTEQRQKSLKKLQARQEADRIANEKRQAFETLMHPVGYGTGAERKQRVAEFVEARKEQRLANFHKREEQESEERLDNLIRLYHAAEDFVTHENLDRKVNEFYEQSLSMGTQLYTDRVGDMVRNVVDNGGVVSSQDLAKREQDLKDALDGTVLGGKVGYESAKTKMESLGDAPTSA
;
A
#
# COMPACT_ATOMS: atom_id res chain seq x y z
N MET A 1 -37.39 -22.38 -33.05
CA MET A 1 -37.51 -21.79 -34.40
C MET A 1 -37.27 -20.28 -34.29
N LEU A 2 -36.04 -19.81 -34.50
CA LEU A 2 -35.71 -18.37 -34.44
C LEU A 2 -35.04 -17.97 -35.76
N ARG A 3 -35.66 -17.02 -36.45
CA ARG A 3 -35.34 -16.58 -37.81
C ARG A 3 -34.10 -15.69 -37.79
N SER A 4 -33.12 -16.06 -38.60
CA SER A 4 -31.92 -15.28 -38.93
C SER A 4 -32.29 -14.16 -39.91
N THR A 5 -32.11 -12.91 -39.51
CA THR A 5 -32.26 -11.73 -40.36
C THR A 5 -30.89 -11.24 -40.81
N PHE A 6 -30.56 -11.53 -42.07
CA PHE A 6 -29.32 -11.12 -42.73
C PHE A 6 -29.49 -9.70 -43.30
N HIS A 7 -28.79 -8.70 -42.74
CA HIS A 7 -28.78 -7.35 -43.27
C HIS A 7 -27.71 -7.19 -44.36
N GLN A 8 -28.20 -6.90 -45.56
CA GLN A 8 -27.42 -6.67 -46.77
C GLN A 8 -26.86 -5.24 -46.77
N LEU A 9 -25.56 -5.07 -46.50
CA LEU A 9 -24.87 -3.78 -46.60
C LEU A 9 -24.50 -3.51 -48.07
N GLN A 10 -25.17 -2.53 -48.67
CA GLN A 10 -24.77 -1.93 -49.95
C GLN A 10 -23.53 -1.07 -49.73
N ARG A 11 -22.39 -1.46 -50.33
CA ARG A 11 -21.19 -0.63 -50.43
C ARG A 11 -21.38 0.38 -51.56
N ALA A 12 -21.52 1.65 -51.22
CA ALA A 12 -21.38 2.75 -52.18
C ALA A 12 -19.91 2.85 -52.61
N GLY A 13 -19.64 2.58 -53.88
CA GLY A 13 -18.32 2.78 -54.48
C GLY A 13 -18.08 4.26 -54.71
N SER A 14 -17.11 4.85 -54.00
CA SER A 14 -16.57 6.16 -54.33
C SER A 14 -15.51 6.02 -55.43
N SER A 15 -15.76 6.63 -56.58
CA SER A 15 -14.79 6.76 -57.66
C SER A 15 -13.74 7.79 -57.26
N VAL A 16 -12.53 7.34 -56.93
CA VAL A 16 -11.37 8.21 -56.69
C VAL A 16 -10.71 8.48 -58.04
N SER A 17 -10.81 9.72 -58.52
CA SER A 17 -10.10 10.22 -59.69
C SER A 17 -8.62 10.45 -59.33
N PHE A 18 -7.74 9.62 -59.88
CA PHE A 18 -6.29 9.81 -59.81
C PHE A 18 -5.85 10.89 -60.81
N THR A 19 -5.56 12.09 -60.32
CA THR A 19 -4.82 13.10 -61.09
C THR A 19 -3.33 12.87 -60.90
N ALA A 20 -2.66 12.44 -61.96
CA ALA A 20 -1.21 12.26 -62.00
C ALA A 20 -0.50 13.63 -61.99
N ALA A 21 -0.21 14.14 -60.79
CA ALA A 21 0.67 15.29 -60.62
C ALA A 21 2.13 14.86 -60.85
N ARG A 22 2.72 15.35 -61.95
CA ARG A 22 4.16 15.25 -62.26
C ARG A 22 4.96 15.88 -61.11
N ALA A 23 5.64 15.05 -60.32
CA ALA A 23 6.57 15.49 -59.30
C ALA A 23 7.86 16.01 -59.98
N SER A 24 8.09 17.31 -59.90
CA SER A 24 9.39 17.93 -60.20
C SER A 24 10.32 17.72 -59.01
N TYR A 25 11.33 16.85 -59.20
CA TYR A 25 12.39 16.63 -58.22
C TYR A 25 13.33 17.84 -58.20
N SER A 26 12.96 18.86 -57.43
CA SER A 26 13.86 19.97 -57.07
C SER A 26 14.84 19.46 -56.01
N THR A 27 16.04 19.06 -56.43
CA THR A 27 17.17 18.65 -55.58
C THR A 27 17.77 19.87 -54.89
N THR A 28 17.07 20.44 -53.90
CA THR A 28 17.69 21.37 -52.96
C THR A 28 18.52 20.56 -51.98
N ILE A 29 19.85 20.65 -52.12
CA ILE A 29 20.82 20.16 -51.14
C ILE A 29 20.67 21.04 -49.90
N GLY A 30 19.65 20.75 -49.10
CA GLY A 30 19.39 21.41 -47.83
C GLY A 30 20.51 21.06 -46.86
N ARG A 31 21.17 22.08 -46.31
CA ARG A 31 22.05 21.95 -45.16
C ARG A 31 21.32 21.11 -44.10
N LYS A 32 21.85 19.93 -43.77
CA LYS A 32 21.32 19.08 -42.70
C LYS A 32 21.36 19.89 -41.41
N SER A 33 20.20 20.41 -40.98
CA SER A 33 20.06 21.00 -39.66
C SER A 33 20.39 19.91 -38.66
N VAL A 34 21.39 20.16 -37.80
CA VAL A 34 21.69 19.30 -36.67
C VAL A 34 20.47 19.38 -35.76
N GLU A 35 19.62 18.35 -35.81
CA GLU A 35 18.45 18.26 -34.93
C GLU A 35 18.94 18.07 -33.49
N GLU A 36 18.34 18.82 -32.57
CA GLU A 36 18.63 18.68 -31.15
C GLU A 36 18.27 17.27 -30.66
N PRO A 37 19.07 16.67 -29.77
CA PRO A 37 18.80 15.33 -29.25
C PRO A 37 17.44 15.31 -28.54
N SER A 38 16.71 14.20 -28.71
CA SER A 38 15.44 13.97 -28.01
C SER A 38 15.63 14.14 -26.50
N VAL A 39 14.81 15.00 -25.87
CA VAL A 39 14.88 15.34 -24.43
C VAL A 39 14.84 14.09 -23.52
N ASN A 40 14.19 13.02 -23.98
CA ASN A 40 14.01 11.77 -23.24
C ASN A 40 14.80 10.60 -23.85
N TYR A 41 15.89 10.86 -24.57
CA TYR A 41 16.67 9.77 -25.18
C TYR A 41 17.24 8.82 -24.12
N ARG A 42 16.83 7.55 -24.21
CA ARG A 42 17.40 6.43 -23.46
C ARG A 42 17.94 5.41 -24.46
N PRO A 43 19.26 5.22 -24.55
CA PRO A 43 19.86 4.26 -25.48
C PRO A 43 19.18 2.89 -25.42
N GLY A 44 18.66 2.44 -26.57
CA GLY A 44 18.00 1.14 -26.69
C GLY A 44 16.60 1.02 -26.09
N LYS A 45 16.00 2.11 -25.60
CA LYS A 45 14.63 2.10 -25.03
C LYS A 45 13.70 3.12 -25.65
N GLU A 46 14.05 4.39 -25.60
CA GLU A 46 13.13 5.50 -25.94
C GLU A 46 13.87 6.64 -26.65
N GLY A 47 13.19 7.29 -27.59
CA GLY A 47 13.70 8.45 -28.33
C GLY A 47 14.65 8.11 -29.49
N TYR A 48 14.86 9.11 -30.35
CA TYR A 48 15.85 9.03 -31.42
C TYR A 48 17.25 9.32 -30.88
N ALA A 49 18.24 8.58 -31.38
CA ALA A 49 19.63 8.80 -31.00
C ALA A 49 20.12 10.20 -31.40
N PRO A 50 21.03 10.83 -30.63
CA PRO A 50 21.61 12.11 -31.00
C PRO A 50 22.20 12.07 -32.42
N GLY A 51 21.76 12.98 -33.30
CA GLY A 51 22.21 13.07 -34.69
C GLY A 51 21.49 12.16 -35.70
N MET A 52 20.57 11.28 -35.25
CA MET A 52 19.64 10.58 -36.13
C MET A 52 18.38 11.44 -36.30
N PRO A 53 18.06 11.91 -37.52
CA PRO A 53 16.83 12.66 -37.73
C PRO A 53 15.62 11.76 -37.52
N HIS A 54 14.57 12.31 -36.93
CA HIS A 54 13.30 11.61 -36.81
C HIS A 54 12.63 11.44 -38.18
N ALA A 55 11.78 10.42 -38.34
CA ALA A 55 11.11 10.18 -39.61
C ALA A 55 10.25 11.39 -40.01
N ARG A 56 10.28 11.79 -41.29
CA ARG A 56 9.52 12.94 -41.80
C ARG A 56 8.04 12.80 -41.45
N GLY A 57 7.50 13.77 -40.71
CA GLY A 57 6.10 13.77 -40.27
C GLY A 57 5.84 13.12 -38.91
N SER A 58 6.87 12.59 -38.24
CA SER A 58 6.81 12.23 -36.81
C SER A 58 7.34 13.37 -35.95
N SER A 59 7.17 13.31 -34.63
CA SER A 59 7.80 14.24 -33.67
C SER A 59 8.99 13.56 -32.99
N ALA A 60 10.08 14.31 -32.77
CA ALA A 60 11.27 13.79 -32.08
C ALA A 60 11.02 13.48 -30.59
N ALA A 61 10.07 14.19 -29.97
CA ALA A 61 9.62 13.94 -28.61
C ALA A 61 8.31 13.14 -28.61
N PRO A 62 8.12 12.20 -27.66
CA PRO A 62 6.83 11.57 -27.45
C PRO A 62 5.80 12.63 -27.08
N MET A 63 4.59 12.50 -27.61
CA MET A 63 3.50 13.39 -27.21
C MET A 63 3.26 13.24 -25.71
N PRO A 64 3.08 14.34 -24.96
CA PRO A 64 2.71 14.24 -23.56
C PRO A 64 1.40 13.46 -23.44
N PRO A 65 1.25 12.61 -22.40
CA PRO A 65 -0.01 11.91 -22.18
C PRO A 65 -1.15 12.93 -22.05
N PRO A 66 -2.32 12.68 -22.64
CA PRO A 66 -3.43 13.62 -22.59
C PRO A 66 -3.85 13.87 -21.14
N GLU A 67 -4.21 15.11 -20.83
CA GLU A 67 -4.73 15.44 -19.52
C GLU A 67 -6.01 14.65 -19.24
N PRO A 68 -6.12 14.04 -18.04
CA PRO A 68 -7.20 13.11 -17.79
C PRO A 68 -8.49 13.89 -17.48
N ARG A 69 -9.55 13.60 -18.24
CA ARG A 69 -10.84 14.29 -18.13
C ARG A 69 -11.36 14.32 -16.69
N THR A 70 -11.89 15.47 -16.31
CA THR A 70 -12.54 15.71 -15.02
C THR A 70 -14.06 15.78 -15.17
N ALA A 71 -14.77 15.69 -14.05
CA ALA A 71 -16.22 15.84 -14.03
C ALA A 71 -16.70 17.24 -14.44
N GLU A 72 -15.80 18.24 -14.45
CA GLU A 72 -16.09 19.63 -14.83
C GLU A 72 -15.95 19.85 -16.34
N ASP A 73 -15.11 19.06 -17.00
CA ASP A 73 -14.95 19.07 -18.46
C ASP A 73 -16.16 18.47 -19.20
N LEU A 74 -17.04 17.78 -18.46
CA LEU A 74 -18.28 17.24 -19.02
C LEU A 74 -19.23 18.39 -19.34
N PRO A 75 -19.69 18.53 -20.59
CA PRO A 75 -20.69 19.53 -20.93
C PRO A 75 -21.97 19.26 -20.14
N ASN A 76 -22.60 20.31 -19.62
CA ASN A 76 -23.92 20.19 -19.01
C ASN A 76 -24.93 19.66 -20.03
N MET A 77 -25.93 18.93 -19.52
CA MET A 77 -27.09 18.50 -20.32
C MET A 77 -27.64 19.71 -21.10
N SER A 78 -27.79 19.57 -22.42
CA SER A 78 -28.29 20.68 -23.23
C SER A 78 -29.70 21.05 -22.77
N LYS A 79 -29.99 22.35 -22.63
CA LYS A 79 -31.34 22.87 -22.34
C LYS A 79 -32.40 22.42 -23.35
N LYS A 80 -31.96 22.00 -24.54
CA LYS A 80 -32.81 21.34 -25.54
C LYS A 80 -33.36 19.98 -25.09
N HIS A 81 -32.91 19.42 -23.98
CA HIS A 81 -33.52 18.19 -23.46
C HIS A 81 -34.69 18.50 -22.51
N ASP A 82 -34.77 19.72 -21.98
CA ASP A 82 -35.79 20.09 -21.00
C ASP A 82 -37.20 20.09 -21.59
N TYR A 83 -37.36 20.51 -22.86
CA TYR A 83 -38.67 20.45 -23.54
C TYR A 83 -39.18 19.02 -23.74
N LYS A 84 -38.32 18.00 -23.70
CA LYS A 84 -38.71 16.59 -23.83
C LYS A 84 -39.27 16.02 -22.53
N ALA A 85 -39.04 16.68 -21.39
CA ALA A 85 -39.57 16.25 -20.09
C ALA A 85 -41.11 16.31 -20.04
N HIS A 86 -41.73 17.22 -20.79
CA HIS A 86 -43.18 17.37 -20.90
C HIS A 86 -43.73 16.87 -22.25
N GLY A 87 -42.92 16.11 -23.00
CA GLY A 87 -43.25 15.60 -24.31
C GLY A 87 -44.10 14.33 -24.28
N THR A 88 -44.14 13.64 -25.42
CA THR A 88 -44.75 12.29 -25.51
C THR A 88 -44.08 11.30 -24.55
N PRO A 89 -44.75 10.21 -24.12
CA PRO A 89 -44.15 9.23 -23.19
C PRO A 89 -42.79 8.69 -23.64
N LYS A 90 -42.60 8.51 -24.95
CA LYS A 90 -41.31 8.11 -25.53
C LYS A 90 -40.22 9.16 -25.31
N GLN A 91 -40.54 10.44 -25.47
CA GLN A 91 -39.59 11.54 -25.26
C GLN A 91 -39.21 11.69 -23.79
N GLN A 92 -40.15 11.43 -22.87
CA GLN A 92 -39.87 11.39 -21.43
C GLN A 92 -38.89 10.27 -21.09
N TYR A 93 -39.12 9.06 -21.62
CA TYR A 93 -38.19 7.94 -21.46
C TYR A 93 -36.79 8.28 -22.01
N ASP A 94 -36.70 8.83 -23.22
CA ASP A 94 -35.42 9.23 -23.81
C ASP A 94 -34.70 10.30 -22.97
N TYR A 95 -35.45 11.23 -22.38
CA TYR A 95 -34.93 12.24 -21.46
C TYR A 95 -34.38 11.62 -20.17
N GLU A 96 -35.14 10.74 -19.53
CA GLU A 96 -34.72 10.00 -18.32
C GLU A 96 -33.46 9.18 -18.59
N MET A 97 -33.42 8.46 -19.72
CA MET A 97 -32.24 7.68 -20.12
C MET A 97 -31.02 8.57 -20.38
N THR A 98 -31.20 9.75 -20.97
CA THR A 98 -30.09 10.70 -21.19
C THR A 98 -29.58 11.26 -19.86
N LYS A 99 -30.49 11.65 -18.96
CA LYS A 99 -30.17 12.12 -17.61
C LYS A 99 -29.39 11.04 -16.83
N LEU A 100 -29.84 9.79 -16.91
CA LEU A 100 -29.19 8.64 -16.28
C LEU A 100 -27.78 8.40 -16.83
N ARG A 101 -27.60 8.45 -18.16
CA ARG A 101 -26.26 8.34 -18.77
C ARG A 101 -25.32 9.45 -18.30
N HIS A 102 -25.82 10.68 -18.22
CA HIS A 102 -25.03 11.83 -17.78
C HIS A 102 -24.62 11.73 -16.29
N SER A 103 -25.55 11.30 -15.42
CA SER A 103 -25.23 11.07 -14.00
C SER A 103 -24.18 9.97 -13.83
N PHE A 104 -24.36 8.81 -14.49
CA PHE A 104 -23.38 7.73 -14.43
C PHE A 104 -22.02 8.14 -14.97
N GLN A 105 -21.98 8.90 -16.07
CA GLN A 105 -20.72 9.39 -16.63
C GLN A 105 -20.01 10.35 -15.67
N ARG A 106 -20.76 11.24 -15.02
CA ARG A 106 -20.21 12.20 -14.06
C ARG A 106 -19.68 11.49 -12.81
N ASP A 107 -20.42 10.54 -12.28
CA ASP A 107 -20.01 9.77 -11.10
C ASP A 107 -18.82 8.87 -11.41
N HIS A 108 -18.78 8.23 -12.59
CA HIS A 108 -17.61 7.49 -13.07
C HIS A 108 -16.34 8.36 -13.09
N LEU A 109 -16.41 9.58 -13.63
CA LEU A 109 -15.25 10.49 -13.65
C LEU A 109 -14.82 10.96 -12.25
N LYS A 110 -15.77 11.17 -11.33
CA LYS A 110 -15.44 11.46 -9.92
C LYS A 110 -14.72 10.29 -9.26
N ASP A 111 -15.23 9.08 -9.45
CA ASP A 111 -14.61 7.87 -8.91
C ASP A 111 -13.20 7.65 -9.47
N GLU A 112 -13.00 7.87 -10.77
CA GLU A 112 -11.66 7.84 -11.36
C GLU A 112 -10.74 8.93 -10.81
N ALA A 113 -11.24 10.14 -10.61
CA ALA A 113 -10.46 11.22 -10.00
C ALA A 113 -10.02 10.87 -8.58
N HIS A 114 -10.92 10.29 -7.76
CA HIS A 114 -10.59 9.78 -6.42
C HIS A 114 -9.59 8.61 -6.46
N LYS A 115 -9.73 7.68 -7.41
CA LYS A 115 -8.75 6.59 -7.59
C LYS A 115 -7.37 7.16 -7.95
N ARG A 116 -7.32 8.13 -8.86
CA ARG A 116 -6.07 8.82 -9.26
C ARG A 116 -5.44 9.55 -8.09
N SER A 117 -6.21 10.30 -7.29
CA SER A 117 -5.68 11.01 -6.12
C SER A 117 -5.12 10.05 -5.06
N ARG A 118 -5.80 8.94 -4.79
CA ARG A 118 -5.29 7.91 -3.88
C ARG A 118 -3.99 7.30 -4.40
N GLN A 119 -3.89 7.03 -5.70
CA GLN A 119 -2.66 6.51 -6.29
C GLN A 119 -1.51 7.51 -6.24
N THR A 120 -1.77 8.80 -6.48
CA THR A 120 -0.73 9.83 -6.41
C THR A 120 -0.23 10.00 -4.98
N GLU A 121 -1.12 10.03 -3.99
CA GLU A 121 -0.78 10.05 -2.57
C GLU A 121 0.04 8.83 -2.16
N GLN A 122 -0.35 7.63 -2.57
CA GLN A 122 0.39 6.40 -2.29
C GLN A 122 1.79 6.44 -2.90
N ARG A 123 1.92 6.89 -4.16
CA ARG A 123 3.22 7.07 -4.83
C ARG A 123 4.08 8.08 -4.08
N GLN A 124 3.54 9.23 -3.70
CA GLN A 124 4.27 10.24 -2.92
C GLN A 124 4.72 9.70 -1.57
N LYS A 125 3.85 9.00 -0.83
CA LYS A 125 4.19 8.34 0.44
C LYS A 125 5.31 7.32 0.25
N SER A 126 5.25 6.50 -0.80
CA SER A 126 6.28 5.52 -1.10
C SER A 126 7.63 6.16 -1.44
N LEU A 127 7.62 7.28 -2.19
CA LEU A 127 8.81 8.02 -2.57
C LEU A 127 9.46 8.69 -1.35
N LYS A 128 8.66 9.32 -0.48
CA LYS A 128 9.14 9.88 0.79
C LYS A 128 9.76 8.79 1.68
N LYS A 129 9.13 7.62 1.77
CA LYS A 129 9.66 6.47 2.52
C LYS A 129 11.00 5.98 1.94
N LEU A 130 11.13 5.95 0.62
CA LEU A 130 12.37 5.56 -0.05
C LEU A 130 13.50 6.57 0.24
N GLN A 131 13.21 7.86 0.15
CA GLN A 131 14.16 8.93 0.48
C GLN A 131 14.61 8.85 1.95
N ALA A 132 13.66 8.74 2.88
CA ALA A 132 13.97 8.59 4.30
C ALA A 132 14.83 7.34 4.58
N ARG A 133 14.59 6.24 3.86
CA ARG A 133 15.42 5.03 3.95
C ARG A 133 16.83 5.27 3.44
N GLN A 134 16.99 5.91 2.28
CA GLN A 134 18.30 6.24 1.71
C GLN A 134 19.10 7.17 2.63
N GLU A 135 18.44 8.16 3.24
CA GLU A 135 19.07 9.05 4.21
C GLU A 135 19.48 8.30 5.48
N ALA A 136 18.61 7.43 6.01
CA ALA A 136 18.94 6.60 7.16
C ALA A 136 20.13 5.66 6.88
N ASP A 137 20.15 5.03 5.70
CA ASP A 137 21.25 4.17 5.26
C ASP A 137 22.55 4.97 5.09
N ARG A 138 22.48 6.21 4.57
CA ARG A 138 23.64 7.10 4.46
C ARG A 138 24.20 7.46 5.84
N ILE A 139 23.34 7.89 6.75
CA ILE A 139 23.73 8.23 8.14
C ILE A 139 24.30 6.99 8.85
N ALA A 140 23.72 5.81 8.64
CA ALA A 140 24.23 4.56 9.22
C ALA A 140 25.62 4.21 8.67
N ASN A 141 25.85 4.38 7.37
CA ASN A 141 27.14 4.18 6.74
C ASN A 141 28.19 5.19 7.22
N GLU A 142 27.83 6.47 7.32
CA GLU A 142 28.70 7.53 7.89
C GLU A 142 29.11 7.18 9.32
N LYS A 143 28.15 6.77 10.17
CA LYS A 143 28.43 6.31 11.55
C LYS A 143 29.34 5.09 11.58
N ARG A 144 29.12 4.13 10.69
CA ARG A 144 29.96 2.93 10.57
C ARG A 144 31.39 3.30 10.17
N GLN A 145 31.57 4.15 9.17
CA GLN A 145 32.89 4.62 8.73
C GLN A 145 33.60 5.43 9.83
N ALA A 146 32.88 6.29 10.55
CA ALA A 146 33.43 7.02 11.69
C ALA A 146 33.89 6.07 12.80
N PHE A 147 33.10 5.03 13.11
CA PHE A 147 33.48 4.00 14.06
C PHE A 147 34.68 3.16 13.59
N GLU A 148 34.71 2.75 12.32
CA GLU A 148 35.82 2.02 11.72
C GLU A 148 37.11 2.84 11.78
N THR A 149 37.03 4.15 11.51
CA THR A 149 38.14 5.10 11.61
C THR A 149 38.65 5.23 13.06
N LEU A 150 37.75 5.25 14.04
CA LEU A 150 38.11 5.29 15.47
C LEU A 150 38.80 3.98 15.94
N MET A 151 38.40 2.85 15.36
CA MET A 151 38.87 1.53 15.75
C MET A 151 40.11 1.06 14.98
N HIS A 152 40.40 1.63 13.79
CA HIS A 152 41.58 1.27 13.01
C HIS A 152 42.87 1.75 13.69
N PRO A 153 43.84 0.85 13.95
CA PRO A 153 45.07 1.19 14.66
C PRO A 153 46.10 1.96 13.81
N VAL A 154 45.74 2.41 12.60
CA VAL A 154 46.69 2.88 11.57
C VAL A 154 46.98 4.39 11.64
N GLY A 155 46.37 5.13 12.57
CA GLY A 155 46.64 6.55 12.80
C GLY A 155 47.61 6.80 13.95
N TYR A 156 48.61 7.66 13.72
CA TYR A 156 49.69 8.09 14.62
C TYR A 156 49.23 8.87 15.88
N GLY A 157 48.20 8.41 16.60
CA GLY A 157 47.81 8.94 17.90
C GLY A 157 48.52 8.19 19.03
N THR A 158 48.92 8.89 20.10
CA THR A 158 49.43 8.23 21.30
C THR A 158 48.34 7.33 21.90
N GLY A 159 48.72 6.16 22.44
CA GLY A 159 47.75 5.18 22.97
C GLY A 159 46.85 5.73 24.08
N ALA A 160 47.24 6.83 24.74
CA ALA A 160 46.45 7.51 25.76
C ALA A 160 45.26 8.28 25.16
N GLU A 161 45.48 9.05 24.08
CA GLU A 161 44.41 9.79 23.38
C GLU A 161 43.34 8.85 22.84
N ARG A 162 43.75 7.69 22.32
CA ARG A 162 42.82 6.66 21.84
C ARG A 162 41.92 6.13 22.96
N LYS A 163 42.47 5.88 24.15
CA LYS A 163 41.70 5.41 25.31
C LYS A 163 40.65 6.44 25.75
N GLN A 164 41.01 7.73 25.75
CA GLN A 164 40.08 8.82 26.07
C GLN A 164 38.92 8.87 25.08
N ARG A 165 39.20 8.86 23.76
CA ARG A 165 38.14 8.86 22.73
C ARG A 165 37.23 7.63 22.80
N VAL A 166 37.78 6.46 23.13
CA VAL A 166 36.98 5.25 23.33
C VAL A 166 36.10 5.37 24.57
N ALA A 167 36.61 5.91 25.69
CA ALA A 167 35.83 6.14 26.89
C ALA A 167 34.67 7.11 26.64
N GLU A 168 34.92 8.23 25.97
CA GLU A 168 33.89 9.19 25.55
C GLU A 168 32.82 8.53 24.68
N PHE A 169 33.23 7.71 23.70
CA PHE A 169 32.30 6.96 22.85
C PHE A 169 31.43 5.97 23.63
N VAL A 170 32.01 5.30 24.63
CA VAL A 170 31.29 4.34 25.48
C VAL A 170 30.25 5.05 26.35
N GLU A 171 30.61 6.18 26.97
CA GLU A 171 29.66 6.98 27.76
C GLU A 171 28.54 7.55 26.89
N ALA A 172 28.85 8.13 25.72
CA ALA A 172 27.84 8.62 24.79
C ALA A 172 26.88 7.50 24.33
N ARG A 173 27.39 6.28 24.11
CA ARG A 173 26.56 5.12 23.77
C ARG A 173 25.67 4.68 24.93
N LYS A 174 26.15 4.78 26.16
CA LYS A 174 25.38 4.46 27.38
C LYS A 174 24.24 5.46 27.57
N GLU A 175 24.50 6.75 27.44
CA GLU A 175 23.48 7.80 27.46
C GLU A 175 22.44 7.59 26.37
N GLN A 176 22.85 7.25 25.14
CA GLN A 176 21.93 6.98 24.05
C GLN A 176 21.03 5.76 24.34
N ARG A 177 21.57 4.69 24.96
CA ARG A 177 20.78 3.52 25.37
C ARG A 177 19.76 3.88 26.43
N LEU A 178 20.13 4.71 27.40
CA LEU A 178 19.23 5.17 28.45
C LEU A 178 18.11 6.04 27.87
N ALA A 179 18.44 6.98 26.97
CA ALA A 179 17.44 7.78 26.27
C ALA A 179 16.47 6.93 25.44
N ASN A 180 16.98 5.91 24.73
CA ASN A 180 16.15 4.97 24.00
C ASN A 180 15.26 4.12 24.92
N PHE A 181 15.76 3.75 26.10
CA PHE A 181 14.98 3.03 27.11
C PHE A 181 13.82 3.89 27.61
N HIS A 182 14.08 5.13 28.04
CA HIS A 182 13.02 6.05 28.49
C HIS A 182 12.00 6.33 27.39
N LYS A 183 12.46 6.59 26.16
CA LYS A 183 11.55 6.79 25.03
C LYS A 183 10.63 5.60 24.80
N ARG A 184 11.15 4.37 24.93
CA ARG A 184 10.35 3.15 24.81
C ARG A 184 9.37 3.01 25.97
N GLU A 185 9.81 3.30 27.19
CA GLU A 185 8.99 3.28 28.39
C GLU A 185 7.83 4.28 28.31
N GLU A 186 8.10 5.49 27.79
CA GLU A 186 7.09 6.52 27.49
C GLU A 186 6.06 6.01 26.49
N GLN A 187 6.49 5.42 25.36
CA GLN A 187 5.58 4.83 24.37
C GLN A 187 4.72 3.71 24.97
N GLU A 188 5.32 2.79 25.74
CA GLU A 188 4.58 1.72 26.43
C GLU A 188 3.63 2.29 27.49
N SER A 189 3.91 3.46 28.08
CA SER A 189 3.00 4.15 29.00
C SER A 189 1.82 4.82 28.26
N GLU A 190 2.06 5.42 27.10
CA GLU A 190 1.03 6.01 26.24
C GLU A 190 0.08 4.92 25.73
N GLU A 191 0.61 3.78 25.27
CA GLU A 191 -0.20 2.64 24.84
C GLU A 191 -1.06 2.08 25.99
N ARG A 192 -0.52 2.01 27.21
CA ARG A 192 -1.29 1.62 28.40
C ARG A 192 -2.42 2.61 28.69
N LEU A 193 -2.16 3.91 28.57
CA LEU A 193 -3.16 4.95 28.77
C LEU A 193 -4.27 4.87 27.70
N ASP A 194 -3.90 4.73 26.42
CA ASP A 194 -4.84 4.59 25.32
C ASP A 194 -5.75 3.37 25.50
N ASN A 195 -5.19 2.25 25.95
CA ASN A 195 -5.97 1.05 26.26
C ASN A 195 -6.91 1.28 27.45
N LEU A 196 -6.50 2.04 28.46
CA LEU A 196 -7.37 2.40 29.58
C LEU A 196 -8.52 3.30 29.13
N ILE A 197 -8.26 4.26 28.25
CA ILE A 197 -9.30 5.12 27.65
C ILE A 197 -10.29 4.28 26.83
N ARG A 198 -9.80 3.33 26.03
CA ARG A 198 -10.67 2.39 25.29
C ARG A 198 -11.52 1.55 26.23
N LEU A 199 -10.94 1.06 27.33
CA LEU A 199 -11.66 0.29 28.34
C LEU A 199 -12.72 1.16 29.02
N TYR A 200 -12.42 2.42 29.33
CA TYR A 200 -13.37 3.37 29.90
C TYR A 200 -14.59 3.58 29.00
N HIS A 201 -14.39 3.78 27.69
CA HIS A 201 -15.50 3.89 26.75
C HIS A 201 -16.27 2.56 26.57
N ALA A 202 -15.58 1.43 26.64
CA ALA A 202 -16.22 0.11 26.61
C ALA A 202 -16.92 -0.26 27.93
N ALA A 203 -16.62 0.44 29.03
CA ALA A 203 -17.16 0.13 30.35
C ALA A 203 -18.66 0.44 30.46
N GLU A 204 -19.19 1.31 29.60
CA GLU A 204 -20.64 1.57 29.50
C GLU A 204 -21.42 0.30 29.12
N ASP A 205 -20.79 -0.63 28.40
CA ASP A 205 -21.37 -1.91 27.99
C ASP A 205 -21.15 -3.04 29.00
N PHE A 206 -20.42 -2.79 30.09
CA PHE A 206 -20.18 -3.83 31.09
C PHE A 206 -21.47 -4.25 31.78
N VAL A 207 -21.55 -5.54 32.06
CA VAL A 207 -22.71 -6.14 32.71
C VAL A 207 -22.68 -5.78 34.19
N THR A 208 -23.69 -5.03 34.64
CA THR A 208 -23.99 -4.73 36.03
C THR A 208 -25.21 -5.53 36.46
N HIS A 209 -25.42 -5.71 37.76
CA HIS A 209 -26.60 -6.41 38.27
C HIS A 209 -27.93 -5.80 37.80
N GLU A 210 -27.95 -4.49 37.56
CA GLU A 210 -29.14 -3.78 37.10
C GLU A 210 -29.41 -3.96 35.59
N ASN A 211 -28.37 -4.18 34.78
CA ASN A 211 -28.49 -4.27 33.31
C ASN A 211 -28.39 -5.71 32.77
N LEU A 212 -28.16 -6.69 33.64
CA LEU A 212 -27.91 -8.09 33.29
C LEU A 212 -29.06 -8.70 32.48
N ASP A 213 -30.30 -8.62 32.98
CA ASP A 213 -31.47 -9.19 32.30
C ASP A 213 -31.68 -8.58 30.91
N ARG A 214 -31.44 -7.26 30.76
CA ARG A 214 -31.54 -6.56 29.48
C ARG A 214 -30.50 -7.07 28.47
N LYS A 215 -29.22 -7.17 28.87
CA LYS A 215 -28.14 -7.65 28.00
C LYS A 215 -28.31 -9.12 27.63
N VAL A 216 -28.83 -9.95 28.55
CA VAL A 216 -29.16 -11.35 28.30
C VAL A 216 -30.24 -11.47 27.22
N ASN A 217 -31.31 -10.68 27.33
CA ASN A 217 -32.38 -10.70 26.32
C ASN A 217 -31.90 -10.18 24.96
N GLU A 218 -31.16 -9.07 24.92
CA GLU A 218 -30.56 -8.53 23.69
C GLU A 218 -29.68 -9.57 22.98
N PHE A 219 -28.87 -10.30 23.75
CA PHE A 219 -28.03 -11.36 23.23
C PHE A 219 -28.85 -12.54 22.65
N TYR A 220 -29.94 -12.94 23.30
CA TYR A 220 -30.84 -13.98 22.76
C TYR A 220 -31.57 -13.52 21.49
N GLU A 221 -32.08 -12.29 21.46
CA GLU A 221 -32.75 -11.72 20.27
C GLU A 221 -31.78 -11.59 19.09
N GLN A 222 -30.57 -11.10 19.35
CA GLN A 222 -29.55 -10.93 18.32
C GLN A 222 -29.08 -12.29 17.77
N SER A 223 -28.84 -13.27 18.64
CA SER A 223 -28.44 -14.62 18.22
C SER A 223 -29.53 -15.35 17.43
N LEU A 224 -30.80 -15.16 17.80
CA LEU A 224 -31.95 -15.63 17.02
C LEU A 224 -31.99 -14.97 15.65
N SER A 225 -31.69 -13.67 15.55
CA SER A 225 -31.72 -12.92 14.28
C SER A 225 -30.59 -13.32 13.33
N MET A 226 -29.41 -13.65 13.85
CA MET A 226 -28.24 -13.99 13.04
C MET A 226 -28.16 -15.48 12.67
N GLY A 227 -29.06 -16.32 13.18
CA GLY A 227 -29.07 -17.76 12.90
C GLY A 227 -27.83 -18.52 13.40
N THR A 228 -26.95 -17.85 14.14
CA THR A 228 -25.76 -18.45 14.75
C THR A 228 -26.19 -19.31 15.93
N GLN A 229 -26.15 -20.63 15.73
CA GLN A 229 -26.44 -21.60 16.78
C GLN A 229 -25.43 -21.42 17.91
N LEU A 230 -25.96 -21.06 19.08
CA LEU A 230 -25.18 -20.55 20.20
C LEU A 230 -24.46 -21.63 21.03
N TYR A 231 -24.70 -22.90 20.67
CA TYR A 231 -24.09 -24.05 21.30
C TYR A 231 -23.59 -24.99 20.22
N THR A 232 -22.28 -25.00 19.95
CA THR A 232 -21.62 -26.17 19.34
C THR A 232 -21.48 -27.27 20.38
N ASP A 233 -22.60 -27.72 20.96
CA ASP A 233 -22.59 -28.73 22.04
C ASP A 233 -22.46 -30.14 21.49
N ARG A 234 -22.56 -30.32 20.17
CA ARG A 234 -22.35 -31.62 19.55
C ARG A 234 -20.97 -31.66 18.93
N VAL A 235 -20.20 -32.68 19.33
CA VAL A 235 -18.95 -33.10 18.68
C VAL A 235 -19.13 -33.17 17.15
N GLY A 236 -20.34 -33.54 16.68
CA GLY A 236 -20.71 -33.52 15.26
C GLY A 236 -20.58 -32.16 14.57
N ASP A 237 -20.82 -31.05 15.24
CA ASP A 237 -20.71 -29.70 14.66
C ASP A 237 -19.27 -29.18 14.69
N MET A 238 -18.44 -29.63 15.65
CA MET A 238 -16.98 -29.45 15.53
C MET A 238 -16.40 -30.26 14.37
N VAL A 239 -16.85 -31.51 14.18
CA VAL A 239 -16.43 -32.34 13.04
C VAL A 239 -16.90 -31.73 11.72
N ARG A 240 -18.13 -31.18 11.66
CA ARG A 240 -18.59 -30.42 10.48
C ARG A 240 -17.77 -29.17 10.26
N ASN A 241 -17.43 -28.38 11.28
CA ASN A 241 -16.53 -27.23 11.10
C ASN A 241 -15.14 -27.64 10.60
N VAL A 242 -14.63 -28.79 11.02
CA VAL A 242 -13.39 -29.36 10.49
C VAL A 242 -13.56 -29.81 9.03
N VAL A 243 -14.70 -30.39 8.68
CA VAL A 243 -14.99 -30.88 7.31
C VAL A 243 -15.32 -29.74 6.34
N ASP A 244 -16.10 -28.75 6.77
CA ASP A 244 -16.61 -27.63 5.97
C ASP A 244 -15.54 -26.55 5.74
N ASN A 245 -14.64 -26.33 6.72
CA ASN A 245 -13.40 -25.57 6.50
C ASN A 245 -12.29 -26.43 5.84
N GLY A 246 -12.64 -27.62 5.34
CA GLY A 246 -11.78 -28.50 4.54
C GLY A 246 -10.61 -29.12 5.29
N GLY A 247 -10.58 -29.08 6.62
CA GLY A 247 -9.45 -29.50 7.44
C GLY A 247 -8.19 -28.67 7.18
N VAL A 248 -8.30 -27.57 6.42
CA VAL A 248 -7.18 -26.73 6.05
C VAL A 248 -6.92 -25.78 7.21
N VAL A 249 -6.12 -26.25 8.17
CA VAL A 249 -5.46 -25.34 9.11
C VAL A 249 -4.68 -24.35 8.27
N SER A 250 -4.99 -23.05 8.40
CA SER A 250 -4.29 -22.03 7.63
C SER A 250 -2.78 -22.16 7.88
N SER A 251 -1.95 -21.93 6.86
CA SER A 251 -0.49 -22.02 7.02
C SER A 251 0.02 -21.10 8.13
N GLN A 252 -0.69 -20.00 8.41
CA GLN A 252 -0.42 -19.09 9.52
C GLN A 252 -0.74 -19.72 10.88
N ASP A 253 -1.85 -20.45 11.00
CA ASP A 253 -2.21 -21.12 12.26
C ASP A 253 -1.31 -22.34 12.52
N LEU A 254 -0.88 -23.05 11.47
CA LEU A 254 0.15 -24.08 11.60
C LEU A 254 1.47 -23.49 12.09
N ALA A 255 1.91 -22.37 11.53
CA ALA A 255 3.13 -21.70 11.95
C ALA A 255 3.06 -21.21 13.41
N LYS A 256 1.91 -20.67 13.85
CA LYS A 256 1.69 -20.30 15.25
C LYS A 256 1.74 -21.51 16.17
N ARG A 257 1.04 -22.60 15.83
CA ARG A 257 1.06 -23.84 16.63
C ARG A 257 2.45 -24.47 16.68
N GLU A 258 3.20 -24.44 15.58
CA GLU A 258 4.58 -24.91 15.56
C GLU A 258 5.48 -24.06 16.46
N GLN A 259 5.30 -22.74 16.45
CA GLN A 259 5.99 -21.82 17.33
C GLN A 259 5.65 -22.06 18.81
N ASP A 260 4.37 -22.23 19.13
CA ASP A 260 3.88 -22.50 20.49
C ASP A 260 4.41 -23.85 21.02
N LEU A 261 4.48 -24.86 20.16
CA LEU A 261 5.05 -26.17 20.49
C LEU A 261 6.56 -26.11 20.72
N LYS A 262 7.30 -25.36 19.88
CA LYS A 262 8.74 -25.11 20.10
C LYS A 262 8.97 -24.38 21.41
N ASP A 263 8.18 -23.34 21.67
CA ASP A 263 8.26 -22.57 22.90
C ASP A 263 7.97 -23.46 24.13
N ALA A 264 6.96 -24.33 24.07
CA ALA A 264 6.67 -25.28 25.15
C ALA A 264 7.78 -26.33 25.36
N LEU A 265 8.39 -26.85 24.29
CA LEU A 265 9.49 -27.81 24.35
C LEU A 265 10.79 -27.20 24.88
N ASP A 266 11.08 -25.97 24.48
CA ASP A 266 12.28 -25.23 24.88
C ASP A 266 12.11 -24.50 26.22
N GLY A 267 10.90 -24.51 26.80
CA GLY A 267 10.58 -23.77 28.02
C GLY A 267 10.67 -22.24 27.83
N THR A 268 10.46 -21.77 26.61
CA THR A 268 10.42 -20.36 26.21
C THR A 268 8.98 -19.88 26.04
N VAL A 269 8.75 -18.57 26.05
CA VAL A 269 7.42 -17.99 25.79
C VAL A 269 7.60 -16.85 24.78
N LEU A 270 6.75 -16.84 23.73
CA LEU A 270 6.68 -15.79 22.69
C LEU A 270 7.97 -15.63 21.86
N GLY A 271 8.38 -16.69 21.17
CA GLY A 271 9.39 -16.60 20.12
C GLY A 271 10.83 -16.72 20.61
N GLY A 272 11.10 -17.69 21.49
CA GLY A 272 12.46 -18.00 21.93
C GLY A 272 13.07 -17.04 22.95
N LYS A 273 12.26 -16.19 23.60
CA LYS A 273 12.70 -15.48 24.80
C LYS A 273 12.58 -16.44 25.98
N VAL A 274 13.72 -16.76 26.59
CA VAL A 274 13.80 -17.50 27.85
C VAL A 274 12.93 -16.75 28.86
N GLY A 275 11.87 -17.43 29.35
CA GLY A 275 10.96 -16.86 30.33
C GLY A 275 11.75 -16.34 31.53
N TYR A 276 11.27 -15.26 32.15
CA TYR A 276 11.94 -14.64 33.30
C TYR A 276 12.22 -15.67 34.42
N GLU A 277 11.33 -16.65 34.59
CA GLU A 277 11.48 -17.76 35.55
C GLU A 277 12.63 -18.73 35.22
N SER A 278 12.84 -19.06 33.93
CA SER A 278 13.95 -19.93 33.51
C SER A 278 15.30 -19.21 33.52
N ALA A 279 15.31 -17.90 33.28
CA ALA A 279 16.50 -17.07 33.47
C ALA A 279 16.85 -16.91 34.97
N LYS A 280 15.84 -16.74 35.82
CA LYS A 280 15.99 -16.61 37.28
C LYS A 280 16.51 -17.90 37.92
N THR A 281 15.91 -19.05 37.60
CA THR A 281 16.39 -20.36 38.08
C THR A 281 17.80 -20.67 37.61
N LYS A 282 18.17 -20.29 36.37
CA LYS A 282 19.55 -20.43 35.88
C LYS A 282 20.51 -19.52 36.66
N MET A 283 20.14 -18.27 36.95
CA MET A 283 20.97 -17.38 37.78
C MET A 283 21.08 -17.85 39.23
N GLU A 284 20.00 -18.36 39.83
CA GLU A 284 20.02 -18.94 41.18
C GLU A 284 20.92 -20.19 41.21
N SER A 285 20.86 -21.06 40.20
CA SER A 285 21.74 -22.24 40.09
C SER A 285 23.23 -21.91 39.88
N LEU A 286 23.54 -20.73 39.36
CA LEU A 286 24.90 -20.24 39.16
C LEU A 286 25.42 -19.46 40.39
N GLY A 287 24.54 -19.06 41.31
CA GLY A 287 24.87 -18.33 42.53
C GLY A 287 25.35 -19.21 43.69
N ASP A 288 24.99 -20.50 43.69
CA ASP A 288 25.33 -21.46 44.76
C ASP A 288 26.64 -22.23 44.51
N ALA A 289 27.59 -21.65 43.77
CA ALA A 289 28.94 -22.19 43.73
C ALA A 289 29.59 -22.01 45.12
N PRO A 290 29.91 -23.08 45.87
CA PRO A 290 30.53 -22.94 47.17
C PRO A 290 31.91 -22.32 46.97
N THR A 291 32.08 -21.09 47.44
CA THR A 291 33.40 -20.51 47.69
C THR A 291 34.08 -21.36 48.77
N SER A 292 34.74 -22.43 48.35
CA SER A 292 35.65 -23.19 49.19
C SER A 292 36.87 -22.33 49.48
N ALA A 293 37.04 -21.99 50.76
CA ALA A 293 38.28 -21.47 51.32
C ALA A 293 39.36 -22.56 51.40
#